data_AF-A0A354Z924-F1
#
_entry.id   AF-A0A354Z924-F1
#
_cell.length_a   1.000
_cell.length_b   1.000
_cell.length_c   1.000
_cell.angle_alpha   90.00
_cell.angle_beta   90.00
_cell.angle_gamma   90.00
#
_symmetry.space_group_name_H-M   'P 1'
#
loop_
_entity.id
_entity.type
_entity.pdbx_description
1 polymer ?
#
loop_
_entity_poly.entity_id
_entity_poly.type
_entity_poly.pdbx_seq_one_letter_code
_entity_poly.pdbx_strand_id
1 'polypeptide(L)'
;MMIIDWFSMADGLIQELGRVPHFSTAEEFLRSAQYVAPRSEILVYSSLAEMSAMRMWQNAGLGECFYRIAGKERGRPGEYLRAALSAGFDRSSIVAIGSSASMFRASQLAGVRFFPITAGQEEESWKILAEQWFPAYLRGEAWKIDMQAEAFYEQMCSEFNVFRIAENIETRLKLQRTSDPAHLKPRTELNLGKTPRE
;
A
#
# COMPACT_ATOMS: atom_id res chain seq x y z
N MET A 1 9.53 10.53 -11.78
CA MET A 1 10.24 9.90 -10.66
C MET A 1 9.33 8.85 -10.02
N MET A 2 9.85 7.67 -9.72
CA MET A 2 9.15 6.61 -8.99
C MET A 2 9.79 6.46 -7.61
N ILE A 3 8.99 6.32 -6.57
CA ILE A 3 9.44 6.02 -5.21
C ILE A 3 8.84 4.70 -4.78
N ILE A 4 9.69 3.72 -4.50
CA ILE A 4 9.27 2.37 -4.13
C ILE A 4 9.52 2.16 -2.64
N ASP A 5 8.46 1.83 -1.91
CA ASP A 5 8.52 1.39 -0.52
C ASP A 5 8.39 -0.13 -0.45
N TRP A 6 9.50 -0.83 -0.72
CA TRP A 6 9.50 -2.29 -0.87
C TRP A 6 9.70 -3.07 0.42
N PHE A 7 10.57 -2.60 1.32
CA PHE A 7 10.94 -3.41 2.48
C PHE A 7 9.90 -3.41 3.58
N SER A 8 9.07 -2.37 3.67
CA SER A 8 7.84 -2.45 4.47
C SER A 8 6.91 -3.58 3.98
N MET A 9 6.97 -3.94 2.70
CA MET A 9 6.16 -5.01 2.10
C MET A 9 6.73 -6.40 2.39
N ALA A 10 8.06 -6.52 2.43
CA ALA A 10 8.74 -7.78 2.67
C ALA A 10 8.88 -8.12 4.17
N ASP A 11 8.82 -7.15 5.09
CA ASP A 11 9.07 -7.37 6.52
C ASP A 11 8.15 -8.45 7.14
N GLY A 12 6.84 -8.45 6.80
CA GLY A 12 5.90 -9.47 7.26
C GLY A 12 6.21 -10.86 6.70
N LEU A 13 6.48 -10.94 5.40
CA LEU A 13 6.80 -12.19 4.71
C LEU A 13 8.17 -12.75 5.12
N ILE A 14 9.14 -11.90 5.44
CA ILE A 14 10.45 -12.33 5.94
C ILE A 14 10.30 -13.01 7.31
N GLN A 15 9.41 -12.51 8.18
CA GLN A 15 9.15 -13.14 9.47
C GLN A 15 8.54 -14.54 9.31
N GLU A 16 7.67 -14.73 8.32
CA GLU A 16 7.03 -16.02 8.05
C GLU A 16 7.93 -16.99 7.28
N LEU A 17 8.62 -16.53 6.24
CA LEU A 17 9.38 -17.36 5.31
C LEU A 17 10.86 -17.53 5.71
N GLY A 18 11.38 -16.70 6.63
CA GLY A 18 12.79 -16.65 7.00
C GLY A 18 13.72 -16.15 5.89
N ARG A 19 13.18 -15.70 4.75
CA ARG A 19 13.92 -15.18 3.59
C ARG A 19 13.15 -14.06 2.92
N VAL A 20 13.85 -13.26 2.13
CA VAL A 20 13.23 -12.22 1.29
C VAL A 20 12.38 -12.91 0.22
N PRO A 21 11.07 -12.61 0.12
CA PRO A 21 10.24 -13.13 -0.95
C PRO A 21 10.70 -12.57 -2.30
N HIS A 22 10.66 -13.41 -3.32
CA HIS A 22 10.93 -13.03 -4.71
C HIS A 22 9.61 -12.95 -5.44
N PHE A 23 9.39 -11.86 -6.16
CA PHE A 23 8.22 -11.67 -7.00
C PHE A 23 8.70 -11.37 -8.42
N SER A 24 8.35 -12.25 -9.34
CA SER A 24 8.79 -12.25 -10.73
C SER A 24 8.33 -11.00 -11.49
N THR A 25 7.06 -10.63 -11.33
CA THR A 25 6.46 -9.46 -12.00
C THR A 25 7.08 -8.14 -11.53
N ALA A 26 7.48 -8.06 -10.26
CA ALA A 26 8.18 -6.90 -9.72
C ALA A 26 9.57 -6.75 -10.34
N GLU A 27 10.33 -7.84 -10.44
CA GLU A 27 11.64 -7.85 -11.09
C GLU A 27 11.52 -7.43 -12.56
N GLU A 28 10.56 -8.00 -13.30
CA GLU A 28 10.31 -7.64 -14.70
C GLU A 28 9.95 -6.16 -14.85
N PHE A 29 9.10 -5.63 -13.98
CA PHE A 29 8.78 -4.20 -13.96
C PHE A 29 10.03 -3.34 -13.73
N LEU A 30 10.82 -3.64 -12.70
CA LEU A 30 12.02 -2.86 -12.37
C LEU A 30 13.05 -2.87 -13.50
N ARG A 31 13.25 -4.01 -14.15
CA ARG A 31 14.16 -4.14 -15.29
C ARG A 31 13.65 -3.41 -16.53
N SER A 32 12.34 -3.44 -16.77
CA SER A 32 11.73 -2.80 -17.95
C SER A 32 11.51 -1.29 -17.78
N ALA A 33 11.39 -0.79 -16.55
CA ALA A 33 11.01 0.58 -16.26
C ALA A 33 11.92 1.64 -16.91
N GLN A 34 13.23 1.40 -17.00
CA GLN A 34 14.16 2.30 -17.68
C GLN A 34 13.92 2.39 -19.21
N TYR A 35 13.36 1.35 -19.82
CA TYR A 35 13.04 1.35 -21.25
C TYR A 35 11.67 1.97 -21.52
N VAL A 36 10.70 1.69 -20.65
CA VAL A 36 9.33 2.22 -20.76
C VAL A 36 9.28 3.72 -20.42
N ALA A 37 10.10 4.16 -19.46
CA ALA A 37 10.16 5.54 -19.00
C ALA A 37 11.61 6.02 -18.81
N PRO A 38 12.38 6.23 -19.90
CA PRO A 38 13.84 6.48 -19.84
C PRO A 38 14.26 7.77 -19.13
N ARG A 39 13.32 8.69 -18.88
CA ARG A 39 13.56 9.91 -18.11
C ARG A 39 13.11 9.79 -16.64
N SER A 40 12.65 8.63 -16.22
CA SER A 40 12.19 8.38 -14.86
C SER A 40 13.26 7.69 -14.05
N GLU A 41 13.66 8.35 -12.96
CA GLU A 41 14.50 7.74 -11.93
C GLU A 41 13.63 6.92 -10.96
N ILE A 42 14.16 5.78 -10.52
CA ILE A 42 13.56 4.94 -9.47
C ILE A 42 14.35 5.15 -8.18
N LEU A 43 13.66 5.57 -7.14
CA LEU A 43 14.21 5.72 -5.81
C LEU A 43 13.57 4.68 -4.90
N VAL A 44 14.35 4.10 -4.00
CA VAL A 44 13.84 3.20 -2.96
C VAL A 44 13.82 3.95 -1.63
N TYR A 45 12.71 3.84 -0.92
CA TYR A 45 12.63 4.16 0.50
C TYR A 45 12.54 2.85 1.29
N SER A 46 13.34 2.70 2.34
CA SER A 46 13.41 1.47 3.14
C SER A 46 13.31 1.78 4.63
N SER A 47 12.57 0.93 5.35
CA SER A 47 12.56 0.86 6.82
C SER A 47 13.89 0.32 7.40
N LEU A 48 14.72 -0.31 6.57
CA LEU A 48 16.04 -0.84 6.95
C LEU A 48 17.11 0.25 6.90
N ALA A 49 18.28 -0.06 7.48
CA ALA A 49 19.47 0.76 7.29
C ALA A 49 19.88 0.77 5.80
N GLU A 50 20.35 1.92 5.30
CA GLU A 50 20.66 2.15 3.89
C GLU A 50 21.63 1.08 3.33
N MET A 51 22.69 0.78 4.08
CA MET A 51 23.67 -0.25 3.72
C MET A 51 23.08 -1.66 3.65
N SER A 52 22.14 -1.98 4.54
CA SER A 52 21.46 -3.29 4.55
C SER A 52 20.55 -3.42 3.34
N ALA A 53 19.72 -2.41 3.08
CA ALA A 53 18.84 -2.37 1.92
C ALA A 53 19.63 -2.49 0.61
N MET A 54 20.73 -1.73 0.48
CA MET A 54 21.60 -1.77 -0.70
C MET A 54 22.17 -3.16 -0.96
N ARG A 55 22.72 -3.82 0.07
CA ARG A 55 23.25 -5.19 -0.06
C ARG A 55 22.18 -6.18 -0.52
N MET A 56 20.96 -6.05 0.00
CA MET A 56 19.87 -6.96 -0.36
C MET A 56 19.48 -6.80 -1.83
N TRP A 57 19.34 -5.57 -2.31
CA TRP A 57 19.04 -5.31 -3.71
C TRP A 57 20.16 -5.73 -4.66
N GLN A 58 21.43 -5.56 -4.25
CA GLN A 58 22.58 -6.07 -4.99
C GLN A 58 22.57 -7.59 -5.07
N ASN A 59 22.33 -8.29 -3.95
CA ASN A 59 22.25 -9.75 -3.92
C ASN A 59 21.08 -10.30 -4.75
N ALA A 60 19.99 -9.53 -4.88
CA ALA A 60 18.87 -9.84 -5.75
C ALA A 60 19.13 -9.51 -7.23
N GLY A 61 20.30 -8.96 -7.59
CA GLY A 61 20.62 -8.57 -8.97
C GLY A 61 19.79 -7.40 -9.52
N LEU A 62 19.26 -6.57 -8.62
CA LEU A 62 18.37 -5.44 -8.93
C LEU A 62 18.94 -4.08 -8.51
N GLY A 63 20.12 -4.06 -7.87
CA GLY A 63 20.74 -2.82 -7.39
C GLY A 63 20.91 -1.74 -8.47
N GLU A 64 21.18 -2.14 -9.71
CA GLU A 64 21.36 -1.22 -10.85
C GLU A 64 20.04 -0.61 -11.36
N CYS A 65 18.88 -1.16 -10.97
CA CYS A 65 17.58 -0.60 -11.34
C CYS A 65 17.27 0.71 -10.59
N PHE A 66 18.02 1.04 -9.54
CA PHE A 66 17.71 2.14 -8.65
C PHE A 66 18.72 3.28 -8.78
N TYR A 67 18.21 4.49 -8.96
CA TYR A 67 19.02 5.71 -8.92
C TYR A 67 19.54 5.99 -7.51
N ARG A 68 18.71 5.73 -6.49
CA ARG A 68 19.06 5.90 -5.08
C ARG A 68 18.29 4.96 -4.20
N ILE A 69 18.95 4.47 -3.15
CA ILE A 69 18.33 3.72 -2.06
C ILE A 69 18.49 4.57 -0.79
N ALA A 70 17.37 4.91 -0.15
CA ALA A 70 17.32 5.64 1.10
C ALA A 70 16.89 4.70 2.23
N GLY A 71 17.77 4.54 3.22
CA GLY A 71 17.43 3.81 4.44
C GLY A 71 16.67 4.68 5.45
N LYS A 72 16.32 4.08 6.57
CA LYS A 72 15.62 4.73 7.70
C LYS A 72 16.34 5.96 8.25
N GLU A 73 17.65 6.06 8.04
CA GLU A 73 18.47 7.21 8.42
C GLU A 73 18.07 8.49 7.67
N ARG A 74 17.35 8.37 6.54
CA ARG A 74 16.87 9.50 5.73
C ARG A 74 15.55 10.09 6.20
N GLY A 75 15.09 9.70 7.39
CA GLY A 75 13.88 10.21 8.01
C GLY A 75 12.63 9.43 7.59
N ARG A 76 11.47 10.06 7.78
CA ARG A 76 10.16 9.44 7.56
C ARG A 76 9.74 9.55 6.08
N PRO A 77 8.79 8.73 5.57
CA PRO A 77 8.37 8.80 4.17
C PRO A 77 7.90 10.19 3.74
N GLY A 78 7.18 10.89 4.62
CA GLY A 78 6.72 12.26 4.37
C GLY A 78 7.84 13.29 4.29
N GLU A 79 8.94 13.11 5.02
CA GLU A 79 10.13 13.96 4.91
C GLU A 79 10.83 13.71 3.59
N TYR A 80 10.93 12.43 3.20
CA TYR A 80 11.53 12.02 1.93
C TYR A 80 10.77 12.59 0.71
N LEU A 81 9.44 12.47 0.69
CA LEU A 81 8.60 13.05 -0.37
C LEU A 81 8.71 14.58 -0.40
N ARG A 82 8.69 15.25 0.76
CA ARG A 82 8.87 16.71 0.81
C ARG A 82 10.24 17.15 0.32
N ALA A 83 11.29 16.40 0.62
CA ALA A 83 12.63 16.68 0.12
C ALA A 83 12.68 16.59 -1.40
N ALA A 84 12.06 15.57 -2.00
CA ALA A 84 11.94 15.47 -3.46
C ALA A 84 11.17 16.64 -4.07
N LEU A 85 10.01 17.00 -3.51
CA LEU A 85 9.25 18.16 -3.98
C LEU A 85 10.05 19.46 -3.88
N SER A 86 10.81 19.63 -2.79
CA SER A 86 11.66 20.82 -2.58
C SER A 86 12.87 20.86 -3.52
N ALA A 87 13.32 19.70 -4.01
CA ALA A 87 14.37 19.59 -5.02
C ALA A 87 13.89 19.92 -6.45
N GLY A 88 12.60 20.26 -6.61
CA GLY A 88 12.04 20.70 -7.89
C GLY A 88 11.31 19.62 -8.69
N PHE A 89 11.08 18.42 -8.12
CA PHE A 89 10.24 17.42 -8.77
C PHE A 89 8.75 17.81 -8.66
N ASP A 90 8.06 17.88 -9.81
CA ASP A 90 6.64 18.18 -9.84
C ASP A 90 5.80 17.05 -9.22
N ARG A 91 4.76 17.39 -8.46
CA ARG A 91 3.87 16.39 -7.82
C ARG A 91 3.28 15.41 -8.82
N SER A 92 2.89 15.89 -10.01
CA SER A 92 2.33 15.07 -11.09
C SER A 92 3.36 14.17 -11.77
N SER A 93 4.65 14.42 -11.54
CA SER A 93 5.76 13.61 -12.05
C SER A 93 6.22 12.53 -11.07
N ILE A 94 5.74 12.57 -9.82
CA ILE A 94 6.06 11.60 -8.77
C ILE A 94 4.91 10.60 -8.64
N VAL A 95 5.29 9.33 -8.65
CA VAL A 95 4.44 8.23 -8.19
C VAL A 95 5.15 7.48 -7.06
N ALA A 96 4.43 7.25 -5.97
CA ALA A 96 4.83 6.33 -4.92
C ALA A 96 4.18 4.96 -5.15
N ILE A 97 4.94 3.88 -5.00
CA ILE A 97 4.50 2.49 -5.16
C ILE A 97 4.85 1.77 -3.86
N GLY A 98 3.90 1.12 -3.19
CA GLY A 98 4.22 0.37 -1.98
C GLY A 98 3.01 -0.15 -1.21
N SER A 99 3.28 -0.80 -0.08
CA SER A 99 2.25 -1.42 0.76
C SER A 99 2.04 -0.75 2.12
N SER A 100 2.92 0.18 2.54
CA SER A 100 2.86 0.69 3.92
C SER A 100 1.86 1.83 4.11
N ALA A 101 1.17 1.81 5.24
CA ALA A 101 0.33 2.94 5.68
C ALA A 101 1.12 4.24 5.82
N SER A 102 2.40 4.15 6.18
CA SER A 102 3.25 5.32 6.35
C SER A 102 3.54 6.04 5.03
N MET A 103 3.84 5.31 3.96
CA MET A 103 4.07 5.85 2.62
C MET A 103 2.76 6.27 1.96
N PHE A 104 1.68 5.49 2.14
CA PHE A 104 0.36 5.85 1.64
C PHE A 104 -0.09 7.20 2.20
N ARG A 105 -0.07 7.35 3.53
CA ARG A 105 -0.42 8.62 4.20
C ARG A 105 0.46 9.77 3.74
N ALA A 106 1.77 9.54 3.63
CA ALA A 106 2.71 10.55 3.18
C ALA A 106 2.40 11.03 1.75
N SER A 107 2.06 10.11 0.86
CA SER A 107 1.70 10.39 -0.53
C SER A 107 0.42 11.21 -0.62
N GLN A 108 -0.60 10.84 0.16
CA GLN A 108 -1.85 11.61 0.24
C GLN A 108 -1.61 13.05 0.72
N LEU A 109 -0.83 13.24 1.79
CA LEU A 109 -0.51 14.56 2.33
C LEU A 109 0.35 15.41 1.38
N ALA A 110 1.19 14.76 0.56
CA ALA A 110 2.04 15.42 -0.43
C ALA A 110 1.29 15.76 -1.74
N GLY A 111 0.09 15.19 -1.96
CA GLY A 111 -0.63 15.27 -3.22
C GLY A 111 0.05 14.51 -4.36
N VAL A 112 0.78 13.44 -4.01
CA VAL A 112 1.53 12.58 -4.93
C VAL A 112 0.69 11.34 -5.27
N ARG A 113 0.78 10.86 -6.51
CA ARG A 113 0.08 9.64 -6.93
C ARG A 113 0.62 8.44 -6.15
N PHE A 114 -0.26 7.52 -5.77
CA PHE A 114 0.10 6.32 -5.05
C PHE A 114 -0.48 5.10 -5.77
N PHE A 115 0.34 4.07 -5.97
CA PHE A 115 -0.10 2.75 -6.42
C PHE A 115 0.13 1.73 -5.29
N PRO A 116 -0.93 1.05 -4.82
CA PRO A 116 -0.82 0.10 -3.73
C PRO A 116 -0.23 -1.23 -4.21
N ILE A 117 0.61 -1.83 -3.39
CA ILE A 117 0.98 -3.24 -3.50
C ILE A 117 0.32 -3.95 -2.32
N THR A 118 -0.60 -4.86 -2.62
CA THR A 118 -1.43 -5.51 -1.61
C THR A 118 -0.71 -6.74 -1.04
N ALA A 119 -0.63 -6.85 0.29
CA ALA A 119 -0.02 -7.99 0.96
C ALA A 119 -0.77 -9.30 0.62
N GLY A 120 -0.03 -10.34 0.26
CA GLY A 120 -0.59 -11.62 -0.21
C GLY A 120 -1.12 -11.59 -1.65
N GLN A 121 -1.04 -10.45 -2.34
CA GLN A 121 -1.39 -10.27 -3.75
C GLN A 121 -0.32 -9.47 -4.50
N GLU A 122 0.94 -9.60 -4.08
CA GLU A 122 2.04 -8.78 -4.59
C GLU A 122 2.27 -9.01 -6.09
N GLU A 123 2.35 -10.28 -6.53
CA GLU A 123 2.53 -10.60 -7.97
C GLU A 123 1.43 -9.97 -8.84
N GLU A 124 0.17 -10.07 -8.41
CA GLU A 124 -0.94 -9.48 -9.17
C GLU A 124 -0.90 -7.94 -9.13
N SER A 125 -0.57 -7.35 -7.98
CA SER A 125 -0.42 -5.90 -7.85
C SER A 125 0.67 -5.36 -8.79
N TRP A 126 1.82 -6.04 -8.85
CA TRP A 126 2.93 -5.67 -9.74
C TRP A 126 2.59 -5.88 -11.20
N LYS A 127 1.84 -6.95 -11.53
CA LYS A 127 1.34 -7.17 -12.89
C LYS A 127 0.38 -6.08 -13.34
N ILE A 128 -0.62 -5.72 -12.53
CA ILE A 128 -1.55 -4.62 -12.83
C ILE A 128 -0.79 -3.31 -12.99
N LEU A 129 0.19 -3.05 -12.12
CA LEU A 129 1.06 -1.88 -12.24
C LEU A 129 1.76 -1.85 -13.60
N ALA A 130 2.43 -2.94 -13.97
CA ALA A 130 3.28 -3.02 -15.15
C ALA A 130 2.47 -2.97 -16.46
N GLU A 131 1.41 -3.77 -16.55
CA GLU A 131 0.67 -3.99 -17.79
C GLU A 131 -0.39 -2.92 -18.05
N GLN A 132 -0.98 -2.35 -16.98
CA GLN A 132 -2.17 -1.49 -17.10
C GLN A 132 -1.93 -0.10 -16.54
N TRP A 133 -1.60 0.00 -15.25
CA TRP A 133 -1.64 1.27 -14.54
C TRP A 133 -0.48 2.19 -14.91
N PHE A 134 0.76 1.70 -14.95
CA PHE A 134 1.94 2.53 -15.24
C PHE A 134 1.91 3.07 -16.67
N PRO A 135 1.59 2.28 -17.72
CA PRO A 135 1.35 2.82 -19.06
C PRO A 135 0.26 3.90 -19.09
N ALA A 136 -0.85 3.71 -18.37
CA ALA A 136 -1.91 4.71 -18.27
C ALA A 136 -1.46 5.97 -17.52
N TYR A 137 -0.69 5.82 -16.44
CA TYR A 137 -0.09 6.92 -15.70
C TYR A 137 0.81 7.79 -16.58
N LEU A 138 1.67 7.18 -17.41
CA LEU A 138 2.52 7.90 -18.35
C LEU A 138 1.72 8.73 -19.38
N ARG A 139 0.47 8.33 -19.68
CA ARG A 139 -0.45 9.07 -20.56
C ARG A 139 -1.37 10.05 -19.80
N GLY A 140 -1.30 10.11 -18.48
CA GLY A 140 -2.21 10.91 -17.64
C GLY A 140 -3.60 10.30 -17.46
N GLU A 141 -3.76 9.00 -17.71
CA GLU A 141 -5.03 8.27 -17.74
C GLU A 141 -5.18 7.23 -16.62
N ALA A 142 -4.26 7.20 -15.65
CA ALA A 142 -4.26 6.21 -14.57
C ALA A 142 -5.58 6.13 -13.78
N TRP A 143 -6.38 7.20 -13.75
CA TRP A 143 -7.70 7.24 -13.13
C TRP A 143 -8.74 6.32 -13.77
N LYS A 144 -8.48 5.82 -14.99
CA LYS A 144 -9.35 4.87 -15.71
C LYS A 144 -9.07 3.41 -15.32
N ILE A 145 -7.96 3.15 -14.63
CA ILE A 145 -7.50 1.80 -14.32
C ILE A 145 -7.92 1.45 -12.91
N ASP A 146 -8.60 0.31 -12.78
CA ASP A 146 -8.87 -0.30 -11.49
C ASP A 146 -7.58 -0.93 -10.95
N MET A 147 -7.18 -0.53 -9.74
CA MET A 147 -5.99 -1.03 -9.07
C MET A 147 -6.27 -2.30 -8.25
N GLN A 148 -7.54 -2.70 -8.10
CA GLN A 148 -7.97 -3.83 -7.25
C GLN A 148 -7.44 -3.69 -5.81
N ALA A 149 -7.63 -2.49 -5.26
CA ALA A 149 -6.99 -2.04 -4.03
C ALA A 149 -7.86 -2.17 -2.77
N GLU A 150 -9.02 -2.85 -2.86
CA GLU A 150 -9.97 -2.99 -1.75
C GLU A 150 -9.29 -3.57 -0.51
N ALA A 151 -8.61 -4.70 -0.66
CA ALA A 151 -7.91 -5.37 0.44
C ALA A 151 -6.79 -4.50 1.03
N PHE A 152 -6.09 -3.72 0.19
CA PHE A 152 -5.13 -2.74 0.67
C PHE A 152 -5.80 -1.67 1.54
N TYR A 153 -6.94 -1.10 1.12
CA TYR A 153 -7.63 -0.09 1.92
C TYR A 153 -8.17 -0.63 3.23
N GLU A 154 -8.66 -1.87 3.26
CA GLU A 154 -9.06 -2.56 4.49
C GLU A 154 -7.89 -2.70 5.47
N GLN A 155 -6.71 -3.09 4.96
CA GLN A 155 -5.48 -3.15 5.75
C GLN A 155 -5.10 -1.77 6.30
N MET A 156 -5.16 -0.72 5.47
CA MET A 156 -4.87 0.66 5.90
C MET A 156 -5.79 1.13 7.03
N CYS A 157 -7.09 0.80 6.95
CA CYS A 157 -8.04 1.12 8.01
C CYS A 157 -7.65 0.46 9.35
N SER A 158 -7.15 -0.78 9.32
CA SER A 158 -6.62 -1.46 10.50
C SER A 158 -5.36 -0.77 11.04
N GLU A 159 -4.37 -0.52 10.18
CA GLU A 159 -3.07 0.03 10.55
C GLU A 159 -3.12 1.48 11.04
N PHE A 160 -4.02 2.31 10.51
CA PHE A 160 -4.20 3.69 10.98
C PHE A 160 -4.81 3.80 12.38
N ASN A 161 -4.95 2.67 13.10
CA ASN A 161 -5.39 2.63 14.48
C ASN A 161 -6.83 3.13 14.63
N VAL A 162 -7.66 2.94 13.59
CA VAL A 162 -9.09 3.28 13.65
C VAL A 162 -9.75 2.55 14.81
N PHE A 163 -9.35 1.30 15.08
CA PHE A 163 -9.80 0.54 16.27
C PHE A 163 -9.36 1.17 17.58
N ARG A 164 -8.09 1.53 17.77
CA ARG A 164 -7.63 2.19 19.01
C ARG A 164 -8.26 3.56 19.21
N ILE A 165 -8.52 4.31 18.13
CA ILE A 165 -9.23 5.59 18.19
C ILE A 165 -10.71 5.36 18.55
N ALA A 166 -11.36 4.35 17.96
CA ALA A 166 -12.72 3.97 18.30
C ALA A 166 -12.83 3.52 19.77
N GLU A 167 -11.94 2.67 20.26
CA GLU A 167 -11.87 2.24 21.67
C GLU A 167 -11.62 3.44 22.60
N ASN A 168 -10.72 4.36 22.24
CA ASN A 168 -10.49 5.58 23.00
C ASN A 168 -11.71 6.50 23.01
N ILE A 169 -12.46 6.58 21.91
CA ILE A 169 -13.71 7.34 21.82
C ILE A 169 -14.81 6.67 22.65
N GLU A 170 -15.00 5.36 22.55
CA GLU A 170 -15.95 4.57 23.35
C GLU A 170 -15.67 4.72 24.84
N THR A 171 -14.40 4.61 25.23
CA THR A 171 -13.93 4.82 26.60
C THR A 171 -14.22 6.25 27.08
N ARG A 172 -13.94 7.26 26.25
CA ARG A 172 -14.22 8.68 26.57
C ARG A 172 -15.73 8.97 26.67
N LEU A 173 -16.54 8.32 25.84
CA LEU A 173 -17.99 8.46 25.83
C LEU A 173 -18.70 7.58 26.89
N LYS A 174 -17.96 6.75 27.62
CA LYS A 174 -18.50 5.77 28.59
C LYS A 174 -19.61 4.90 28.01
N LEU A 175 -19.51 4.58 26.72
CA LEU A 175 -20.48 3.68 26.09
C LEU A 175 -20.27 2.29 26.69
N GLN A 176 -21.16 1.88 27.59
CA GLN A 176 -21.20 0.48 28.01
C GLN A 176 -21.60 -0.33 26.79
N ARG A 177 -20.79 -1.35 26.42
CA ARG A 177 -21.33 -2.46 25.62
C ARG A 177 -22.50 -3.01 26.43
N THR A 178 -23.72 -2.79 25.96
CA THR A 178 -24.88 -3.55 26.42
C THR A 178 -24.70 -4.97 25.89
N SER A 179 -23.79 -5.72 26.49
CA SER A 179 -23.82 -7.18 26.44
C SER A 179 -24.90 -7.62 27.43
N ASP A 180 -26.15 -7.56 26.98
CA ASP A 180 -27.22 -8.32 27.60
C ASP A 180 -27.53 -9.52 26.70
N PRO A 181 -27.09 -10.74 27.05
CA PRO A 181 -27.40 -11.94 26.28
C PRO A 181 -28.90 -12.34 26.38
N ALA A 182 -29.73 -11.62 27.14
CA ALA A 182 -31.09 -12.06 27.48
C ALA A 182 -32.20 -11.65 26.50
N HIS A 183 -31.92 -11.00 25.37
CA HIS A 183 -32.97 -10.46 24.48
C HIS A 183 -32.98 -10.94 23.02
N LEU A 184 -32.21 -11.96 22.66
CA LEU A 184 -32.59 -12.80 21.52
C LEU A 184 -33.57 -13.89 21.99
N LYS A 185 -34.82 -13.51 22.21
CA LYS A 185 -35.89 -14.50 22.03
C LYS A 185 -35.94 -14.85 20.54
N PRO A 186 -35.99 -16.14 20.16
CA PRO A 186 -36.20 -16.51 18.76
C PRO A 186 -37.51 -15.89 18.30
N ARG A 187 -37.46 -15.14 17.19
CA ARG A 187 -38.66 -14.70 16.47
C ARG A 187 -39.46 -15.96 16.14
N THR A 188 -40.59 -16.12 16.80
CA THR A 188 -41.58 -17.14 16.53
C THR A 188 -42.03 -17.02 15.07
N GLU A 189 -41.88 -18.13 14.35
CA GLU A 189 -42.58 -18.58 13.15
C GLU A 189 -43.30 -17.52 12.29
N LEU A 190 -42.80 -17.38 11.05
CA LEU A 190 -43.59 -16.84 9.94
C LEU A 190 -44.87 -17.67 9.80
N ASN A 191 -45.98 -17.11 10.25
CA ASN A 191 -47.31 -17.61 9.91
C ASN A 191 -47.59 -17.27 8.43
N LEU A 192 -47.21 -18.20 7.55
CA LEU A 192 -47.57 -18.16 6.14
C LEU A 192 -49.05 -18.55 5.99
N GLY A 193 -49.86 -17.55 5.68
CA GLY A 193 -50.99 -17.69 4.75
C GLY A 193 -52.21 -18.47 5.24
N LYS A 194 -53.22 -17.74 5.72
CA LYS A 194 -54.61 -18.01 5.30
C LYS A 194 -55.26 -16.71 4.86
N THR A 195 -55.41 -16.58 3.55
CA THR A 195 -56.25 -15.60 2.87
C THR A 195 -57.71 -15.74 3.31
N PRO A 196 -58.46 -14.64 3.50
CA PRO A 196 -59.91 -14.69 3.62
C PRO A 196 -60.56 -14.44 2.26
N ARG A 197 -61.45 -15.33 1.81
CA ARG A 197 -62.81 -15.01 1.31
C ARG A 197 -63.47 -16.21 0.60
N GLU A 198 -64.76 -16.32 0.90
CA GLU A 198 -65.85 -17.10 0.29
C GLU A 198 -65.95 -18.59 0.64
#